data_AF-A0A8T2ILA0-F1
#
_entry.id   AF-A0A8T2ILA0-F1
#
_cell.length_a   1.000
_cell.length_b   1.000
_cell.length_c   1.000
_cell.angle_alpha   90.00
_cell.angle_beta   90.00
_cell.angle_gamma   90.00
#
_symmetry.space_group_name_H-M   'P 1'
#
loop_
_entity.id
_entity.type
_entity.pdbx_description
1 polymer ?
#
loop_
_entity_poly.entity_id
_entity_poly.type
_entity_poly.pdbx_seq_one_letter_code
_entity_poly.pdbx_strand_id
1 'polypeptide(L)'
;RPYHALLLLKDEKSLLNELPLDCSPALVRIIKSASAVKNLQQLAQDADLALLQVFQLAAHLVYWGKAIIIYPLCENNVYMLSPNANVGLYSALAGQFANQFPAHDLPSVLAKFSLPVSLSEFKNPLSPPGQEPHLIQMVIWMLQHRLLIQNHTYVCLLVPPNEDDVSSKDEDTPFAARVGGRSLSTPNALSFGSPTSSDDMTLTSPSMDNSSAELLPGADSPVNKRATENLLASLSQNEREAILSVPAAQNPEDLKMFAR
;
A
#
# COMPACT_ATOMS: atom_id res chain seq x y z
N ARG A 1 -3.73 -1.13 4.64
CA ARG A 1 -2.57 -1.81 5.28
C ARG A 1 -1.61 -0.75 5.80
N PRO A 2 -0.83 -0.99 6.88
CA PRO A 2 0.03 0.03 7.51
C PRO A 2 1.07 0.68 6.57
N TYR A 3 1.52 -0.05 5.55
CA TYR A 3 2.54 0.39 4.60
C TYR A 3 2.08 1.39 3.53
N HIS A 4 0.78 1.70 3.48
CA HIS A 4 0.27 2.70 2.53
C HIS A 4 0.45 4.11 3.09
N ALA A 5 0.42 5.12 2.23
CA ALA A 5 0.35 6.53 2.59
C ALA A 5 -1.06 7.09 2.36
N LEU A 6 -1.37 8.17 3.08
CA LEU A 6 -2.60 8.93 2.91
C LEU A 6 -2.30 10.20 2.11
N LEU A 7 -2.85 10.31 0.91
CA LEU A 7 -2.73 11.51 0.09
C LEU A 7 -4.02 12.32 0.17
N LEU A 8 -3.93 13.54 0.69
CA LEU A 8 -5.04 14.51 0.72
C LEU A 8 -5.27 15.07 -0.68
N LEU A 9 -6.54 15.21 -1.09
CA LEU A 9 -6.91 15.70 -2.43
C LEU A 9 -6.99 17.22 -2.54
N LYS A 10 -7.00 17.91 -1.40
CA LYS A 10 -7.01 19.36 -1.31
C LYS A 10 -6.01 19.82 -0.26
N ASP A 11 -5.68 21.10 -0.29
CA ASP A 11 -4.78 21.72 0.69
C ASP A 11 -5.32 21.56 2.12
N GLU A 12 -4.41 21.34 3.06
CA GLU A 12 -4.68 21.20 4.49
C GLU A 12 -5.66 22.27 4.99
N LYS A 13 -5.39 23.54 4.70
CA LYS A 13 -6.20 24.68 5.12
C LYS A 13 -7.62 24.63 4.56
N SER A 14 -7.76 24.24 3.29
CA SER A 14 -9.06 24.14 2.63
C SER A 14 -9.89 22.99 3.21
N LEU A 15 -9.25 21.86 3.51
CA LEU A 15 -9.92 20.74 4.17
C LEU A 15 -10.38 21.13 5.56
N LEU A 16 -9.52 21.75 6.37
CA LEU A 16 -9.86 22.19 7.72
C LEU A 16 -11.04 23.19 7.74
N ASN A 17 -11.18 24.03 6.72
CA ASN A 17 -12.32 24.96 6.60
C ASN A 17 -13.63 24.27 6.16
N GLU A 18 -13.55 23.14 5.43
CA GLU A 18 -14.71 22.34 5.03
C GLU A 18 -15.19 21.38 6.14
N LEU A 19 -14.39 21.21 7.19
CA LEU A 19 -14.74 20.36 8.32
C LEU A 19 -15.86 21.02 9.16
N PRO A 20 -16.84 20.22 9.65
CA PRO A 20 -17.82 20.71 10.60
C PRO A 20 -17.14 21.12 11.92
N LEU A 21 -17.76 22.03 12.65
CA LEU A 21 -17.26 22.56 13.94
C LEU A 21 -17.09 21.45 15.00
N ASP A 22 -17.88 20.38 14.91
CA ASP A 22 -17.86 19.24 15.84
C ASP A 22 -16.86 18.15 15.44
N CYS A 23 -15.84 18.48 14.65
CA CYS A 23 -14.90 17.47 14.18
C CYS A 23 -13.95 17.00 15.30
N SER A 24 -13.66 15.69 15.32
CA SER A 24 -12.72 15.10 16.28
C SER A 24 -11.32 15.75 16.14
N PRO A 25 -10.68 16.17 17.24
CA PRO A 25 -9.30 16.68 17.22
C PRO A 25 -8.30 15.69 16.61
N ALA A 26 -8.60 14.39 16.64
CA ALA A 26 -7.78 13.36 16.00
C ALA A 26 -7.76 13.51 14.47
N LEU A 27 -8.89 13.89 13.86
CA LEU A 27 -8.94 14.10 12.40
C LEU A 27 -8.11 15.33 11.99
N VAL A 28 -8.17 16.40 12.79
CA VAL A 28 -7.34 17.60 12.58
C VAL A 28 -5.86 17.26 12.67
N ARG A 29 -5.44 16.45 13.66
CA ARG A 29 -4.05 15.97 13.76
C ARG A 29 -3.63 15.16 12.54
N ILE A 30 -4.48 14.24 12.07
CA ILE A 30 -4.18 13.46 10.85
C ILE A 30 -4.02 14.36 9.63
N ILE A 31 -4.92 15.33 9.43
CA ILE A 31 -4.85 16.24 8.27
C ILE A 31 -3.55 17.08 8.31
N LYS A 32 -3.14 17.55 9.50
CA LYS A 32 -1.91 18.32 9.70
C LYS A 32 -0.63 17.52 9.53
N SER A 33 -0.64 16.25 9.95
CA SER A 33 0.54 15.37 9.89
C SER A 33 0.59 14.52 8.61
N ALA A 34 -0.47 14.52 7.79
CA ALA A 34 -0.56 13.71 6.59
C ALA A 34 0.52 14.11 5.58
N SER A 35 1.22 13.10 5.07
CA SER A 35 2.25 13.28 4.06
C SER A 35 2.23 12.13 3.08
N ALA A 36 2.38 12.44 1.79
CA ALA A 36 2.37 11.45 0.73
C ALA A 36 3.65 10.58 0.70
N VAL A 37 4.72 11.02 1.37
CA VAL A 37 6.00 10.25 1.48
C VAL A 37 6.04 9.35 2.72
N LYS A 38 5.13 9.51 3.67
CA LYS A 38 5.10 8.74 4.92
C LYS A 38 4.00 7.69 4.89
N ASN A 39 4.28 6.51 5.43
CA ASN A 39 3.26 5.48 5.57
C ASN A 39 2.31 5.77 6.76
N LEU A 40 1.18 5.07 6.81
CA LEU A 40 0.14 5.26 7.83
C LEU A 40 0.64 4.95 9.25
N GLN A 41 1.65 4.08 9.38
CA GLN A 41 2.26 3.77 10.66
C GLN A 41 3.11 4.95 11.18
N GLN A 42 3.91 5.56 10.31
CA GLN A 42 4.63 6.80 10.62
C GLN A 42 3.67 7.94 10.90
N LEU A 43 2.59 8.05 10.14
CA LEU A 43 1.53 9.04 10.38
C LEU A 43 0.88 8.85 11.76
N ALA A 44 0.67 7.62 12.21
CA ALA A 44 0.13 7.34 13.54
C ALA A 44 1.07 7.81 14.65
N GLN A 45 2.38 7.61 14.47
CA GLN A 45 3.40 8.09 15.40
C GLN A 45 3.46 9.63 15.42
N ASP A 46 3.48 10.26 14.25
CA ASP A 46 3.54 11.73 14.11
C ASP A 46 2.28 12.43 14.65
N ALA A 47 1.12 11.79 14.52
CA ALA A 47 -0.15 12.31 15.03
C ALA A 47 -0.40 11.97 16.51
N ASP A 48 0.45 11.12 17.11
CA ASP A 48 0.27 10.55 18.45
C ASP A 48 -1.12 9.90 18.61
N LEU A 49 -1.40 8.95 17.73
CA LEU A 49 -2.67 8.21 17.64
C LEU A 49 -2.41 6.71 17.53
N ALA A 50 -3.35 5.91 18.03
CA ALA A 50 -3.33 4.47 17.79
C ALA A 50 -3.52 4.18 16.30
N LEU A 51 -2.78 3.20 15.78
CA LEU A 51 -2.83 2.83 14.34
C LEU A 51 -4.25 2.46 13.89
N LEU A 52 -5.02 1.77 14.74
CA LEU A 52 -6.42 1.43 14.46
C LEU A 52 -7.29 2.66 14.24
N GLN A 53 -7.09 3.70 15.06
CA GLN A 53 -7.82 4.97 14.93
C GLN A 53 -7.45 5.69 13.63
N VAL A 54 -6.16 5.68 13.26
CA VAL A 54 -5.72 6.22 11.97
C VAL A 54 -6.38 5.50 10.79
N PHE A 55 -6.53 4.17 10.85
CA PHE A 55 -7.24 3.44 9.80
C PHE A 55 -8.71 3.83 9.69
N GLN A 56 -9.42 3.97 10.81
CA GLN A 56 -10.83 4.39 10.80
C GLN A 56 -10.99 5.81 10.22
N LEU A 57 -10.13 6.74 10.64
CA LEU A 57 -10.18 8.13 10.18
C LEU A 57 -9.73 8.26 8.71
N ALA A 58 -8.71 7.51 8.28
CA ALA A 58 -8.31 7.46 6.89
C ALA A 58 -9.42 6.87 6.01
N ALA A 59 -10.07 5.79 6.43
CA ALA A 59 -11.22 5.22 5.74
C ALA A 59 -12.37 6.23 5.62
N HIS A 60 -12.64 7.00 6.68
CA HIS A 60 -13.62 8.08 6.65
C HIS A 60 -13.25 9.16 5.62
N LEU A 61 -12.01 9.65 5.59
CA LEU A 61 -11.56 10.63 4.60
C LEU A 61 -11.67 10.12 3.16
N VAL A 62 -11.39 8.84 2.94
CA VAL A 62 -11.51 8.20 1.63
C VAL A 62 -12.98 8.05 1.23
N TYR A 63 -13.85 7.64 2.16
CA TYR A 63 -15.29 7.50 1.92
C TYR A 63 -15.92 8.82 1.46
N TRP A 64 -15.53 9.94 2.07
CA TRP A 64 -15.99 11.28 1.67
C TRP A 64 -15.23 11.89 0.48
N GLY A 65 -14.31 11.15 -0.13
CA GLY A 65 -13.54 11.63 -1.28
C GLY A 65 -12.65 12.84 -0.95
N LYS A 66 -12.14 12.94 0.28
CA LYS A 66 -11.20 13.99 0.71
C LYS A 66 -9.74 13.54 0.63
N ALA A 67 -9.50 12.24 0.68
CA ALA A 67 -8.19 11.64 0.57
C ALA A 67 -8.23 10.35 -0.25
N ILE A 68 -7.06 9.88 -0.67
CA ILE A 68 -6.85 8.56 -1.25
C ILE A 68 -5.73 7.82 -0.56
N ILE A 69 -5.81 6.50 -0.64
CA ILE A 69 -4.73 5.61 -0.24
C ILE A 69 -3.82 5.40 -1.44
N ILE A 70 -2.53 5.69 -1.24
CA ILE A 70 -1.47 5.44 -2.22
C ILE A 70 -0.33 4.67 -1.55
N TYR A 71 0.63 4.20 -2.32
CA TYR A 71 1.91 3.81 -1.75
C TYR A 71 2.75 5.06 -1.47
N PRO A 72 3.49 5.11 -0.33
CA PRO A 72 4.35 6.24 -0.01
C PRO A 72 5.29 6.54 -1.18
N LEU A 73 5.43 7.81 -1.55
CA LEU A 73 6.31 8.18 -2.65
C LEU A 73 7.77 7.86 -2.29
N CYS A 74 8.35 6.92 -3.04
CA CYS A 74 9.73 6.47 -2.93
C CYS A 74 10.39 6.51 -4.30
N GLU A 75 11.72 6.61 -4.33
CA GLU A 75 12.51 6.69 -5.57
C GLU A 75 12.30 5.50 -6.51
N ASN A 76 12.11 4.30 -5.93
CA ASN A 76 11.94 3.06 -6.67
C ASN A 76 10.50 2.86 -7.19
N ASN A 77 9.55 3.71 -6.78
CA ASN A 77 8.18 3.56 -7.24
C ASN A 77 8.09 3.95 -8.72
N VAL A 78 7.38 3.12 -9.48
CA VAL A 78 7.15 3.32 -10.90
C VAL A 78 5.81 4.00 -11.10
N TYR A 79 5.81 5.05 -11.92
CA TYR A 79 4.61 5.82 -12.25
C TYR A 79 4.38 5.78 -13.76
N MET A 80 3.11 5.83 -14.14
CA MET A 80 2.68 5.90 -15.54
C MET A 80 1.50 6.85 -15.68
N LEU A 81 1.35 7.44 -16.85
CA LEU A 81 0.17 8.20 -17.23
C LEU A 81 -1.11 7.34 -17.11
N SER A 82 -2.13 7.90 -16.47
CA SER A 82 -3.45 7.28 -16.42
C SER A 82 -4.05 7.22 -17.83
N PRO A 83 -4.62 6.08 -18.26
CA PRO A 83 -5.31 5.97 -19.56
C PRO A 83 -6.44 6.99 -19.75
N ASN A 84 -7.02 7.44 -18.63
CA ASN A 84 -8.12 8.40 -18.60
C ASN A 84 -7.65 9.83 -18.34
N ALA A 85 -6.34 10.09 -18.32
CA ALA A 85 -5.80 11.42 -18.10
C ALA A 85 -6.18 12.36 -19.25
N ASN A 86 -6.71 13.54 -18.92
CA ASN A 86 -6.93 14.58 -19.92
C ASN A 86 -5.59 15.28 -20.23
N VAL A 87 -4.95 14.87 -21.34
CA VAL A 87 -3.69 15.44 -21.85
C VAL A 87 -3.92 16.67 -22.74
N GLY A 88 -5.14 17.20 -22.80
CA GLY A 88 -5.46 18.35 -23.63
C GLY A 88 -4.68 19.60 -23.22
N LEU A 89 -4.05 20.27 -24.21
CA LEU A 89 -3.30 21.52 -24.04
C LEU A 89 -4.11 22.65 -23.37
N TYR A 90 -5.42 22.66 -23.58
CA TYR A 90 -6.35 23.67 -23.04
C TYR A 90 -7.24 23.14 -21.92
N SER A 91 -6.83 22.08 -21.23
CA SER A 91 -7.55 21.56 -20.08
C SER A 91 -7.54 22.59 -18.94
N ALA A 92 -8.63 22.65 -18.15
CA ALA A 92 -8.67 23.44 -16.92
C ALA A 92 -7.52 23.06 -15.97
N LEU A 93 -7.10 21.79 -15.99
CA LEU A 93 -5.96 21.28 -15.23
C LEU A 93 -4.62 21.89 -15.70
N ALA A 94 -4.45 22.12 -17.00
CA ALA A 94 -3.23 22.74 -17.53
C ALA A 94 -3.07 24.18 -17.02
N GLY A 95 -4.17 24.94 -16.95
CA GLY A 95 -4.16 26.28 -16.36
C GLY A 95 -3.87 26.28 -14.86
N GLN A 96 -4.45 25.33 -14.10
CA GLN A 96 -4.15 25.18 -12.67
C GLN A 96 -2.70 24.76 -12.43
N PHE A 97 -2.16 23.87 -13.26
CA PHE A 97 -0.78 23.45 -13.19
C PHE A 97 0.18 24.60 -13.47
N ALA A 98 -0.04 25.38 -14.52
CA ALA A 98 0.80 26.53 -14.86
C ALA A 98 0.80 27.60 -13.76
N ASN A 99 -0.32 27.79 -13.05
CA ASN A 99 -0.40 28.70 -11.91
C ASN A 99 0.41 28.21 -10.70
N GLN A 100 0.44 26.90 -10.45
CA GLN A 100 1.21 26.32 -9.32
C GLN A 100 2.70 26.12 -9.66
N PHE A 101 3.00 25.81 -10.93
CA PHE A 101 4.34 25.51 -11.42
C PHE A 101 4.67 26.32 -12.69
N PRO A 102 4.96 27.63 -12.57
CA PRO A 102 5.15 28.50 -13.74
C PRO A 102 6.33 28.13 -14.65
N ALA A 103 7.28 27.32 -14.15
CA ALA A 103 8.46 26.88 -14.90
C ALA A 103 8.23 25.63 -15.75
N HIS A 104 7.05 24.99 -15.67
CA HIS A 104 6.79 23.70 -16.29
C HIS A 104 5.44 23.64 -16.99
N ASP A 105 5.44 23.10 -18.20
CA ASP A 105 4.21 22.83 -18.95
C ASP A 105 3.67 21.44 -18.60
N LEU A 106 2.38 21.35 -18.30
CA LEU A 106 1.74 20.09 -17.96
C LEU A 106 1.94 19.00 -19.04
N PRO A 107 1.71 19.25 -20.35
CA PRO A 107 1.89 18.21 -21.37
C PRO A 107 3.33 17.70 -21.47
N SER A 108 4.30 18.60 -21.30
CA SER A 108 5.73 18.27 -21.32
C SER A 108 6.12 17.39 -20.13
N VAL A 109 5.52 17.63 -18.95
CA VAL A 109 5.70 16.77 -17.77
C VAL A 109 4.99 15.43 -17.95
N LEU A 110 3.74 15.42 -18.43
CA LEU A 110 2.99 14.18 -18.67
C LEU A 110 3.67 13.28 -19.71
N ALA A 111 4.29 13.86 -20.73
CA ALA A 111 5.06 13.12 -21.74
C ALA A 111 6.21 12.31 -21.11
N LYS A 112 6.79 12.77 -20.00
CA LYS A 112 7.83 12.03 -19.29
C LYS A 112 7.32 10.75 -18.61
N PHE A 113 6.03 10.70 -18.29
CA PHE A 113 5.36 9.56 -17.65
C PHE A 113 4.55 8.72 -18.65
N SER A 114 4.75 8.90 -19.97
CA SER A 114 4.03 8.11 -20.98
C SER A 114 4.37 6.62 -20.92
N LEU A 115 5.57 6.30 -20.44
CA LEU A 115 6.04 4.94 -20.17
C LEU A 115 6.15 4.74 -18.65
N PRO A 116 6.15 3.50 -18.16
CA PRO A 116 6.41 3.24 -16.76
C PRO A 116 7.84 3.67 -16.44
N VAL A 117 7.98 4.71 -15.61
CA VAL A 117 9.28 5.30 -15.25
C VAL A 117 9.37 5.43 -13.73
N SER A 118 10.54 5.15 -13.18
CA SER A 118 10.81 5.31 -11.75
C SER A 118 11.14 6.76 -11.38
N LEU A 119 10.86 7.18 -10.13
CA LEU A 119 11.21 8.54 -9.71
C LEU A 119 12.72 8.79 -9.67
N SER A 120 13.52 7.75 -9.44
CA SER A 120 14.98 7.82 -9.48
C SER A 120 15.53 8.20 -10.86
N GLU A 121 14.88 7.82 -11.96
CA GLU A 121 15.31 8.16 -13.32
C GLU A 121 15.24 9.67 -13.61
N PHE A 122 14.39 10.41 -12.89
CA PHE A 122 14.30 11.86 -13.01
C PHE A 122 15.38 12.59 -12.20
N LYS A 123 16.10 11.88 -11.34
CA LYS A 123 17.21 12.44 -10.58
C LYS A 123 18.42 12.55 -11.49
N ASN A 124 18.76 13.77 -11.87
CA ASN A 124 20.03 14.01 -12.54
C ASN A 124 21.13 14.09 -11.46
N PRO A 125 22.11 13.16 -11.42
CA PRO A 125 23.18 13.16 -10.41
C PRO A 125 24.07 14.41 -10.48
N LEU A 126 24.00 15.16 -11.59
CA LEU A 126 24.74 16.42 -11.80
C LEU A 126 23.90 17.66 -11.46
N SER A 127 22.64 17.52 -11.07
CA SER A 127 21.77 18.64 -10.73
C SER A 127 22.02 19.15 -9.31
N PRO A 128 21.82 20.46 -9.04
CA PRO A 128 21.97 21.00 -7.71
C PRO A 128 20.96 20.37 -6.72
N PRO A 129 21.34 20.21 -5.43
CA PRO A 129 20.57 19.46 -4.41
C PRO A 129 19.28 20.16 -3.91
N GLY A 130 18.45 20.68 -4.81
CA GLY A 130 17.19 21.37 -4.50
C GLY A 130 16.03 21.14 -5.48
N GLN A 131 16.22 20.39 -6.57
CA GLN A 131 15.17 20.11 -7.55
C GLN A 131 14.22 18.97 -7.13
N GLU A 132 14.71 18.06 -6.29
CA GLU A 132 13.97 16.92 -5.71
C GLU A 132 12.58 17.28 -5.15
N PRO A 133 12.43 18.27 -4.24
CA PRO A 133 11.12 18.59 -3.67
C PRO A 133 10.11 19.08 -4.72
N HIS A 134 10.57 19.74 -5.80
CA HIS A 134 9.68 20.24 -6.84
C HIS A 134 9.10 19.10 -7.68
N LEU A 135 9.91 18.10 -8.02
CA LEU A 135 9.42 16.92 -8.73
C LEU A 135 8.39 16.16 -7.90
N ILE A 136 8.68 15.93 -6.62
CA ILE A 136 7.76 15.23 -5.71
C ILE A 136 6.43 15.99 -5.60
N GLN A 137 6.46 17.32 -5.48
CA GLN A 137 5.25 18.15 -5.46
C GLN A 137 4.45 18.05 -6.77
N MET A 138 5.11 18.08 -7.93
CA MET A 138 4.45 17.88 -9.22
C MET A 138 3.78 16.49 -9.30
N VAL A 139 4.47 15.44 -8.85
CA VAL A 139 3.92 14.07 -8.83
C VAL A 139 2.74 13.96 -7.87
N ILE A 140 2.83 14.54 -6.68
CA ILE A 140 1.72 14.63 -5.72
C ILE A 140 0.51 15.30 -6.38
N TRP A 141 0.70 16.44 -7.02
CA TRP A 141 -0.36 17.17 -7.71
C TRP A 141 -1.00 16.32 -8.82
N MET A 142 -0.19 15.64 -9.62
CA MET A 142 -0.69 14.76 -10.69
C MET A 142 -1.45 13.55 -10.14
N LEU A 143 -1.03 12.98 -9.01
CA LEU A 143 -1.76 11.90 -8.32
C LEU A 143 -3.08 12.38 -7.72
N GLN A 144 -3.13 13.59 -7.16
CA GLN A 144 -4.36 14.21 -6.66
C GLN A 144 -5.41 14.33 -7.78
N HIS A 145 -4.97 14.74 -8.98
CA HIS A 145 -5.82 14.92 -10.15
C HIS A 145 -6.01 13.65 -11.02
N ARG A 146 -5.57 12.48 -10.55
CA ARG A 146 -5.70 11.19 -11.26
C ARG A 146 -5.04 11.15 -12.64
N LEU A 147 -4.02 11.99 -12.86
CA LEU A 147 -3.24 12.02 -14.10
C LEU A 147 -2.20 10.91 -14.12
N LEU A 148 -1.69 10.51 -12.96
CA LEU A 148 -0.75 9.41 -12.81
C LEU A 148 -1.37 8.23 -12.06
N ILE A 149 -0.89 7.04 -12.39
CA ILE A 149 -1.14 5.78 -11.67
C ILE A 149 0.19 5.21 -11.16
N GLN A 150 0.13 4.54 -10.00
CA GLN A 150 1.27 3.82 -9.45
C GLN A 150 1.29 2.40 -10.02
N ASN A 151 2.40 2.02 -10.64
CA ASN A 151 2.59 0.67 -11.15
C ASN A 151 3.30 -0.17 -10.10
N HIS A 152 2.73 -1.34 -9.80
CA HIS A 152 3.27 -2.27 -8.81
C HIS A 152 3.49 -3.64 -9.44
N THR A 153 4.66 -4.20 -9.20
CA THR A 153 4.99 -5.56 -9.63
C THR A 153 4.59 -6.53 -8.54
N TYR A 154 3.69 -7.45 -8.87
CA TYR A 154 3.30 -8.55 -8.00
C TYR A 154 3.89 -9.84 -8.55
N VAL A 155 4.54 -10.61 -7.69
CA VAL A 155 4.98 -11.97 -8.02
C VAL A 155 3.87 -12.92 -7.63
N CYS A 156 3.36 -13.68 -8.60
CA CYS A 156 2.39 -14.73 -8.36
C CYS A 156 3.08 -16.07 -8.51
N LEU A 157 3.00 -16.91 -7.48
CA LEU A 157 3.47 -18.28 -7.54
C LEU A 157 2.38 -19.10 -8.23
N LEU A 158 2.62 -19.52 -9.46
CA LEU A 158 1.79 -20.53 -10.10
C LEU A 158 2.32 -21.90 -9.71
N VAL A 159 1.61 -22.54 -8.78
CA VAL A 159 1.85 -23.94 -8.47
C VAL A 159 0.86 -24.76 -9.30
N PRO A 160 1.33 -25.59 -10.24
CA PRO A 160 0.43 -26.45 -10.99
C PRO A 160 -0.32 -27.37 -10.01
N PRO A 161 -1.62 -27.61 -10.21
CA PRO A 161 -2.33 -28.58 -9.41
C PRO A 161 -1.65 -29.94 -9.57
N ASN A 162 -1.44 -30.66 -8.46
CA ASN A 162 -1.01 -32.05 -8.53
C ASN A 162 -2.09 -32.83 -9.30
N GLU A 163 -1.71 -33.51 -10.39
CA GLU A 163 -2.63 -34.33 -11.20
C GLU A 163 -3.21 -35.52 -10.41
N ASP A 164 -2.74 -35.75 -9.18
CA ASP A 164 -3.17 -36.84 -8.30
C ASP A 164 -4.53 -36.60 -7.61
N ASP A 165 -5.11 -35.38 -7.67
CA ASP A 165 -6.44 -35.08 -7.09
C ASP A 165 -7.62 -35.36 -8.04
N VAL A 166 -7.40 -36.03 -9.18
CA VAL A 166 -8.46 -36.30 -10.19
C VAL A 166 -9.17 -37.64 -9.97
N SER A 167 -8.80 -38.47 -9.00
CA SER A 167 -9.49 -39.74 -8.72
C SER A 167 -9.94 -39.85 -7.26
N SER A 168 -11.14 -39.34 -6.93
CA SER A 168 -12.07 -39.97 -5.96
C SER A 168 -13.22 -39.05 -5.50
N LYS A 169 -14.05 -38.52 -6.41
CA LYS A 169 -15.44 -38.21 -6.07
C LYS A 169 -16.33 -38.56 -7.25
N ASP A 170 -16.90 -39.76 -7.18
CA ASP A 170 -17.90 -40.28 -8.09
C ASP A 170 -19.12 -39.36 -8.19
N GLU A 171 -19.75 -39.49 -9.35
CA GLU A 171 -20.83 -38.73 -9.94
C GLU A 171 -22.08 -38.57 -9.07
N ASP A 172 -22.64 -37.35 -9.05
CA ASP A 172 -24.04 -37.08 -9.41
C ASP A 172 -24.35 -35.58 -9.20
N THR A 173 -24.33 -34.79 -10.27
CA THR A 173 -25.26 -33.66 -10.52
C THR A 173 -25.02 -33.06 -11.91
N PRO A 174 -26.07 -32.79 -12.71
CA PRO A 174 -25.91 -32.53 -14.14
C PRO A 174 -25.42 -31.12 -14.45
N PHE A 175 -24.52 -31.08 -15.44
CA PHE A 175 -24.12 -29.98 -16.31
C PHE A 175 -24.94 -28.68 -16.23
N ALA A 176 -24.32 -27.66 -15.63
CA ALA A 176 -24.53 -26.27 -16.02
C ALA A 176 -23.18 -25.66 -16.37
N ALA A 177 -22.98 -25.38 -17.66
CA ALA A 177 -21.84 -24.67 -18.19
C ALA A 177 -21.59 -23.37 -17.40
N ARG A 178 -20.50 -23.32 -16.63
CA ARG A 178 -19.99 -22.07 -16.05
C ARG A 178 -18.65 -21.77 -16.69
N VAL A 179 -18.71 -20.80 -17.60
CA VAL A 179 -17.58 -19.99 -18.07
C VAL A 179 -16.69 -19.67 -16.88
N GLY A 180 -15.42 -20.08 -16.98
CA GLY A 180 -14.40 -19.95 -15.94
C GLY A 180 -14.13 -18.48 -15.60
N GLY A 181 -14.89 -17.94 -14.65
CA GLY A 181 -14.51 -16.76 -13.89
C GLY A 181 -13.41 -17.14 -12.92
N ARG A 182 -12.15 -16.83 -13.28
CA ARG A 182 -11.03 -16.80 -12.34
C ARG A 182 -11.32 -15.72 -11.28
N SER A 183 -11.89 -16.11 -10.15
CA SER A 183 -11.89 -15.27 -8.96
C SER A 183 -10.45 -15.15 -8.49
N LEU A 184 -9.83 -14.00 -8.78
CA LEU A 184 -8.68 -13.52 -8.03
C LEU A 184 -9.11 -13.43 -6.56
N SER A 185 -8.69 -14.40 -5.76
CA SER A 185 -8.82 -14.33 -4.30
C SER A 185 -8.03 -13.13 -3.82
N THR A 186 -8.69 -11.97 -3.72
CA THR A 186 -8.19 -10.86 -2.92
C THR A 186 -7.91 -11.41 -1.52
N PRO A 187 -6.72 -11.21 -0.94
CA PRO A 187 -6.46 -11.71 0.39
C PRO A 187 -7.44 -11.03 1.35
N ASN A 188 -8.25 -11.85 2.00
CA ASN A 188 -9.30 -11.48 2.94
C ASN A 188 -8.66 -10.74 4.12
N ALA A 189 -8.52 -9.42 4.01
CA ALA A 189 -7.94 -8.56 5.05
C ALA A 189 -8.98 -7.59 5.65
N LEU A 190 -10.27 -7.90 5.49
CA LEU A 190 -11.38 -7.16 6.08
C LEU A 190 -12.37 -8.14 6.75
N SER A 191 -11.89 -8.95 7.69
CA SER A 191 -12.78 -9.54 8.70
C SER A 191 -12.78 -8.60 9.90
N PHE A 192 -13.61 -7.56 9.81
CA PHE A 192 -13.98 -6.75 10.97
C PHE A 192 -15.02 -7.55 11.75
N GLY A 193 -14.58 -8.20 12.83
CA GLY A 193 -15.48 -8.81 13.80
C GLY A 193 -16.41 -7.74 14.37
N SER A 194 -17.72 -7.92 14.16
CA SER A 194 -18.74 -7.16 14.89
C SER A 194 -18.93 -7.79 16.27
N PRO A 195 -19.13 -6.99 17.34
CA PRO A 195 -19.19 -7.49 18.70
C PRO A 195 -20.58 -8.10 18.97
N THR A 196 -20.63 -9.36 19.39
CA THR A 196 -21.80 -9.90 20.07
C THR A 196 -21.54 -9.82 21.57
N SER A 197 -22.27 -8.92 22.22
CA SER A 197 -22.52 -8.84 23.65
C SER A 197 -22.83 -10.22 24.28
N SER A 198 -22.04 -10.65 25.28
CA SER A 198 -22.44 -10.78 26.69
C SER A 198 -21.36 -11.56 27.47
N ASP A 199 -20.93 -10.98 28.59
CA ASP A 199 -20.40 -11.56 29.84
C ASP A 199 -19.59 -12.87 29.79
N ASP A 200 -18.29 -12.80 30.08
CA ASP A 200 -17.71 -13.41 31.30
C ASP A 200 -16.27 -12.89 31.54
N MET A 201 -15.96 -12.66 32.82
CA MET A 201 -14.69 -12.16 33.32
C MET A 201 -13.64 -13.27 33.37
N THR A 202 -12.44 -13.06 32.83
CA THR A 202 -11.19 -13.48 33.50
C THR A 202 -9.98 -12.71 32.95
N LEU A 203 -9.30 -12.04 33.88
CA LEU A 203 -8.05 -11.32 33.69
C LEU A 203 -6.91 -12.30 33.39
N THR A 204 -6.34 -12.27 32.19
CA THR A 204 -4.95 -12.68 31.99
C THR A 204 -4.29 -11.76 30.97
N SER A 205 -3.43 -10.86 31.45
CA SER A 205 -2.46 -10.16 30.61
C SER A 205 -1.27 -11.10 30.39
N PRO A 206 -0.68 -11.20 29.19
CA PRO A 206 0.72 -11.53 29.08
C PRO A 206 1.52 -10.23 28.95
N SER A 207 2.40 -10.07 29.94
CA SER A 207 3.43 -9.04 30.10
C SER A 207 4.18 -8.71 28.80
N MET A 208 4.39 -7.42 28.55
CA MET A 208 5.42 -6.94 27.66
C MET A 208 6.75 -6.88 28.42
N ASP A 209 7.58 -7.89 28.21
CA ASP A 209 8.97 -7.83 28.66
C ASP A 209 9.80 -7.13 27.58
N ASN A 210 9.96 -5.81 27.79
CA ASN A 210 10.90 -4.97 27.08
C ASN A 210 12.33 -5.43 27.39
N SER A 211 12.90 -6.29 26.53
CA SER A 211 14.33 -6.61 26.59
C SER A 211 15.06 -5.95 25.44
N SER A 212 15.62 -4.78 25.75
CA SER A 212 16.72 -4.15 25.05
C SER A 212 17.90 -5.12 25.01
N ALA A 213 18.27 -5.62 23.84
CA ALA A 213 19.53 -6.32 23.63
C ALA A 213 20.23 -5.70 22.43
N GLU A 214 21.44 -5.21 22.69
CA GLU A 214 22.32 -4.54 21.75
C GLU A 214 22.58 -5.38 20.50
N LEU A 215 22.68 -4.68 19.38
CA LEU A 215 22.91 -5.21 18.04
C LEU A 215 24.27 -5.92 17.97
N LEU A 216 24.24 -7.24 17.78
CA LEU A 216 25.34 -8.01 17.20
C LEU A 216 24.92 -8.50 15.80
N PRO A 217 25.76 -8.33 14.76
CA PRO A 217 25.46 -8.76 13.41
C PRO A 217 25.68 -10.27 13.32
N GLY A 218 24.63 -11.06 13.58
CA GLY A 218 24.68 -12.51 13.45
C GLY A 218 23.68 -13.32 14.27
N ALA A 219 22.92 -12.71 15.19
CA ALA A 219 21.89 -13.42 15.95
C ALA A 219 20.51 -13.30 15.26
N ASP A 220 19.91 -14.44 14.95
CA ASP A 220 18.56 -14.58 14.38
C ASP A 220 17.52 -13.77 15.17
N SER A 221 16.92 -12.74 14.55
CA SER A 221 15.78 -12.03 15.16
C SER A 221 14.55 -12.94 15.19
N PRO A 222 13.90 -13.14 16.36
CA PRO A 222 12.68 -13.96 16.48
C PRO A 222 11.51 -13.42 15.65
N VAL A 223 11.56 -12.14 15.26
CA VAL A 223 10.56 -11.52 14.37
C VAL A 223 10.63 -12.10 12.96
N ASN A 224 11.81 -12.41 12.45
CA ASN A 224 12.00 -12.90 11.09
C ASN A 224 11.58 -14.38 10.95
N LYS A 225 11.84 -15.21 11.98
CA LYS A 225 11.37 -16.61 12.02
C LYS A 225 9.84 -16.69 12.01
N ARG A 226 9.18 -15.81 12.77
CA ARG A 226 7.72 -15.71 12.77
C ARG A 226 7.16 -15.23 11.43
N ALA A 227 7.86 -14.34 10.72
CA ALA A 227 7.41 -13.86 9.41
C ALA A 227 7.42 -14.97 8.34
N THR A 228 8.50 -15.77 8.27
CA THR A 228 8.59 -16.93 7.36
C THR A 228 7.54 -17.98 7.69
N GLU A 229 7.33 -18.29 8.97
CA GLU A 229 6.33 -19.28 9.40
C GLU A 229 4.90 -18.82 9.13
N ASN A 230 4.59 -17.54 9.37
CA ASN A 230 3.28 -16.97 9.08
C ASN A 230 2.97 -16.96 7.57
N LEU A 231 3.96 -16.71 6.71
CA LEU A 231 3.76 -16.77 5.26
C LEU A 231 3.55 -18.20 4.79
N LEU A 232 4.35 -19.16 5.25
CA LEU A 232 4.16 -20.58 4.92
C LEU A 232 2.83 -21.14 5.47
N ALA A 233 2.34 -20.63 6.60
CA ALA A 233 1.04 -20.98 7.14
C ALA A 233 -0.14 -20.34 6.40
N SER A 234 0.10 -19.23 5.68
CA SER A 234 -0.92 -18.57 4.85
C SER A 234 -1.08 -19.19 3.45
N LEU A 235 -0.10 -20.01 3.03
CA LEU A 235 -0.08 -20.69 1.75
C LEU A 235 -0.79 -22.05 1.84
N SER A 236 -1.34 -22.52 0.71
CA SER A 236 -1.93 -23.86 0.63
C SER A 236 -0.86 -24.96 0.78
N GLN A 237 -1.28 -26.17 1.16
CA GLN A 237 -0.38 -27.31 1.34
C GLN A 237 0.46 -27.57 0.08
N ASN A 238 -0.17 -27.51 -1.09
CA ASN A 238 0.49 -27.72 -2.39
C ASN A 238 1.52 -26.62 -2.67
N GLU A 239 1.21 -25.36 -2.33
CA GLU A 239 2.16 -24.25 -2.50
C GLU A 239 3.37 -24.37 -1.58
N ARG A 240 3.13 -24.77 -0.33
CA ARG A 240 4.20 -25.00 0.64
C ARG A 240 5.13 -26.12 0.21
N GLU A 241 4.59 -27.23 -0.27
CA GLU A 241 5.37 -28.36 -0.77
C GLU A 241 6.17 -27.98 -2.01
N ALA A 242 5.57 -27.24 -2.96
CA ALA A 242 6.26 -26.71 -4.12
C ALA A 242 7.44 -25.79 -3.74
N ILE A 243 7.24 -24.87 -2.79
CA ILE A 243 8.30 -23.99 -2.30
C ILE A 243 9.42 -24.80 -1.65
N LEU A 244 9.08 -25.77 -0.79
CA LEU A 244 10.07 -26.60 -0.09
C LEU A 244 10.80 -27.58 -1.01
N SER A 245 10.21 -27.92 -2.17
CA SER A 245 10.86 -28.76 -3.18
C SER A 245 11.99 -28.06 -3.95
N VAL A 246 12.02 -26.72 -3.93
CA VAL A 246 13.07 -25.95 -4.61
C VAL A 246 14.39 -26.10 -3.82
N PRO A 247 15.53 -26.43 -4.46
CA PRO A 247 16.82 -26.57 -3.77
C PRO A 247 17.21 -25.33 -2.95
N ALA A 248 16.81 -24.13 -3.38
CA ALA A 248 17.02 -22.88 -2.67
C ALA A 248 16.28 -22.81 -1.32
N ALA A 249 15.17 -23.52 -1.14
CA ALA A 249 14.44 -23.57 0.13
C ALA A 249 15.17 -24.36 1.23
N GLN A 250 16.18 -25.16 0.87
CA GLN A 250 17.05 -25.84 1.84
C GLN A 250 18.03 -24.87 2.50
N ASN A 251 18.31 -23.73 1.86
CA ASN A 251 19.10 -22.66 2.46
C ASN A 251 18.18 -21.74 3.29
N PRO A 252 18.37 -21.64 4.62
CA PRO A 252 17.53 -20.80 5.46
C PRO A 252 17.61 -19.31 5.09
N GLU A 253 18.74 -18.83 4.54
CA GLU A 253 18.88 -17.43 4.14
C GLU A 253 18.07 -17.09 2.87
N ASP A 254 17.99 -18.01 1.92
CA ASP A 254 17.21 -17.81 0.70
C ASP A 254 15.70 -17.95 0.97
N LEU A 255 15.33 -18.87 1.86
CA LEU A 255 13.95 -18.99 2.36
C LEU A 255 13.53 -17.74 3.16
N LYS A 256 14.46 -17.09 3.88
CA LYS A 256 14.21 -15.80 4.55
C LYS A 256 13.97 -14.68 3.53
N MET A 257 14.68 -14.66 2.41
CA MET A 257 14.47 -13.68 1.34
C MET A 257 13.10 -13.82 0.68
N PHE A 258 12.56 -15.03 0.59
CA PHE A 258 11.21 -15.28 0.10
C PHE A 258 10.11 -14.65 0.99
N ALA A 259 10.38 -14.47 2.28
CA ALA A 259 9.42 -13.94 3.25
C ALA A 259 9.47 -12.41 3.46
N ARG A 260 10.36 -11.70 2.77
CA ARG A 260 10.52 -10.25 2.83
C ARG A 260 9.77 -9.55 1.70
#